data_AF-A0A1P8WCQ7-F1
#
_entry.id   AF-A0A1P8WCQ7-F1
#
_cell.length_a   1.000
_cell.length_b   1.000
_cell.length_c   1.000
_cell.angle_alpha   90.00
_cell.angle_beta   90.00
_cell.angle_gamma   90.00
#
_symmetry.space_group_name_H-M   'P 1'
#
loop_
_entity.id
_entity.type
_entity.pdbx_description
1 polymer ?
#
loop_
_entity_poly.entity_id
_entity_poly.type
_entity_poly.pdbx_seq_one_letter_code
_entity_poly.pdbx_strand_id
1 'polypeptide(L)'
;MKRTENSSAPTVSYLIEHSHGTCELWIKRREDSDKSVYEPLKLVRVSGQGTVLLRTEMIEEAIRLEEWMADHFEVFEEGKTAYE
;
A
#
# COMPACT_ATOMS: atom_id res chain seq x y z
N MET A 1 -15.69 -26.42 9.05
CA MET A 1 -16.24 -25.32 8.23
C MET A 1 -15.23 -24.18 8.27
N LYS A 2 -14.54 -23.87 7.16
CA LYS A 2 -13.70 -22.67 7.09
C LYS A 2 -14.64 -21.47 7.00
N ARG A 3 -14.66 -20.62 8.03
CA ARG A 3 -15.29 -19.30 7.94
C ARG A 3 -14.54 -18.53 6.85
N THR A 4 -15.15 -18.39 5.68
CA THR A 4 -14.80 -17.32 4.75
C THR A 4 -15.30 -16.04 5.40
N GLU A 5 -14.46 -15.44 6.24
CA GLU A 5 -14.66 -14.05 6.61
C GLU A 5 -14.53 -13.24 5.32
N ASN A 6 -15.66 -12.78 4.82
CA ASN A 6 -15.73 -11.61 3.95
C ASN A 6 -15.18 -10.44 4.77
N SER A 7 -13.86 -10.39 4.90
CA SER A 7 -13.16 -9.28 5.49
C SER A 7 -13.38 -8.11 4.52
N SER A 8 -14.35 -7.26 4.85
CA SER A 8 -14.63 -5.95 4.25
C SER A 8 -13.50 -4.95 4.51
N ALA A 9 -12.31 -5.43 4.87
CA ALA A 9 -11.21 -4.57 5.21
C ALA A 9 -10.74 -3.82 3.96
N PRO A 10 -10.47 -2.51 4.09
CA PRO A 10 -10.12 -1.66 2.97
C PRO A 10 -8.89 -2.21 2.27
N THR A 11 -8.97 -2.21 0.95
CA THR A 11 -7.82 -2.48 0.07
C THR A 11 -7.33 -1.14 -0.44
N VAL A 12 -6.04 -0.88 -0.27
CA VAL A 12 -5.38 0.34 -0.72
C VAL A 12 -4.38 -0.03 -1.81
N SER A 13 -4.21 0.83 -2.80
CA SER A 13 -3.17 0.67 -3.81
C SER A 13 -2.17 1.83 -3.79
N TYR A 14 -0.89 1.50 -3.91
CA TYR A 14 0.21 2.46 -3.99
C TYR A 14 0.92 2.31 -5.33
N LEU A 15 1.21 3.45 -5.96
CA LEU A 15 2.11 3.49 -7.12
C LEU A 15 3.55 3.61 -6.62
N ILE A 16 4.37 2.62 -6.95
CA ILE A 16 5.78 2.54 -6.59
C ILE A 16 6.60 2.71 -7.87
N GLU A 17 7.41 3.76 -7.91
CA GLU A 17 8.37 4.00 -8.98
C GLU A 17 9.74 3.44 -8.59
N HIS A 18 10.41 2.76 -9.52
CA HIS A 18 11.76 2.25 -9.34
C HIS A 18 12.54 2.24 -10.66
N SER A 19 13.82 1.88 -10.62
CA SER A 19 14.75 1.93 -11.76
C SER A 19 14.37 1.13 -13.02
N HIS A 20 13.35 0.27 -12.95
CA HIS A 20 12.91 -0.59 -14.06
C HIS A 20 11.45 -0.35 -14.47
N GLY A 21 10.80 0.66 -13.90
CA GLY A 21 9.42 1.04 -14.22
C GLY A 21 8.59 1.38 -12.99
N THR A 22 7.29 1.44 -13.21
CA THR A 22 6.29 1.71 -12.17
C THR A 22 5.42 0.47 -11.96
N CYS A 23 5.17 0.15 -10.70
CA CYS A 23 4.20 -0.88 -10.31
C CYS A 23 3.15 -0.31 -9.39
N GLU A 24 1.95 -0.86 -9.46
CA GLU A 24 0.89 -0.65 -8.48
C GLU A 24 0.88 -1.84 -7.50
N LEU A 25 1.14 -1.57 -6.22
CA LEU A 25 1.08 -2.54 -5.14
C LEU A 25 -0.26 -2.42 -4.41
N TRP A 26 -0.99 -3.52 -4.35
CA TRP A 26 -2.27 -3.61 -3.66
C TRP A 26 -2.04 -4.26 -2.30
N ILE A 27 -2.42 -3.57 -1.23
CA ILE A 27 -2.26 -4.01 0.16
C ILE A 27 -3.63 -4.07 0.82
N LYS A 28 -3.85 -5.13 1.61
CA LYS A 28 -5.01 -5.24 2.47
C LYS A 28 -4.58 -5.07 3.91
N ARG A 29 -5.16 -4.10 4.60
CA ARG A 29 -5.06 -4.02 6.06
C ARG A 29 -6.01 -5.05 6.65
N ARG A 30 -5.55 -5.79 7.65
CA ARG A 30 -6.36 -6.66 8.52
C ARG A 30 -6.06 -6.29 9.96
N GLU A 31 -7.10 -6.21 10.76
CA GLU A 31 -6.94 -6.11 12.22
C GLU A 31 -6.71 -7.53 12.74
N ASP A 32 -5.54 -7.79 13.33
CA ASP A 32 -5.28 -9.02 14.09
C ASP A 32 -5.02 -8.63 15.55
N SER A 33 -6.03 -8.88 16.39
CA SER A 33 -6.02 -8.56 17.81
C SER A 33 -5.80 -7.06 18.06
N ASP A 34 -4.59 -6.64 18.47
CA ASP A 34 -4.21 -5.25 18.75
C ASP A 34 -3.22 -4.68 17.70
N LYS A 35 -3.04 -5.37 16.57
CA LYS A 35 -2.08 -4.97 15.52
C LYS A 35 -2.74 -4.86 14.16
N SER A 36 -2.41 -3.78 13.47
CA SER A 36 -2.65 -3.66 12.04
C SER A 36 -1.66 -4.56 11.30
N VAL A 37 -2.17 -5.60 10.66
CA VAL A 37 -1.42 -6.51 9.79
C VAL A 37 -1.70 -6.15 8.35
N TYR A 38 -0.64 -5.98 7.56
CA TYR A 38 -0.76 -5.62 6.15
C TYR A 38 -0.35 -6.79 5.28
N GLU A 39 -1.26 -7.21 4.40
CA GLU A 39 -1.07 -8.33 3.51
C GLU A 39 -0.95 -7.83 2.06
N PRO A 40 0.19 -8.04 1.38
CA PRO A 40 0.31 -7.73 -0.04
C PRO A 40 -0.59 -8.69 -0.84
N LEU A 41 -1.52 -8.13 -1.61
CA LEU A 41 -2.48 -8.90 -2.41
C LEU A 41 -2.00 -9.11 -3.84
N LYS A 42 -1.46 -8.06 -4.45
CA LYS A 42 -1.15 -8.03 -5.88
C LYS A 42 -0.08 -7.00 -6.20
N LEU A 43 0.80 -7.34 -7.13
CA LEU A 43 1.65 -6.39 -7.82
C LEU A 43 1.24 -6.32 -9.29
N VAL A 44 0.84 -5.14 -9.75
CA VAL A 44 0.51 -4.90 -11.15
C VAL A 44 1.61 -4.03 -11.74
N ARG A 45 2.24 -4.51 -12.81
CA ARG A 45 3.15 -3.67 -13.57
C ARG A 45 2.35 -2.62 -14.34
N VAL A 46 2.68 -1.35 -14.18
CA VAL A 46 2.08 -0.24 -14.92
C VAL A 46 2.95 0.17 -16.10
N SER A 47 4.27 0.19 -15.93
CA SER A 47 5.22 0.63 -16.97
C SER A 47 6.60 -0.05 -16.90
N GLY A 48 7.48 0.24 -17.86
CA GLY A 48 8.88 -0.21 -17.90
C GLY A 48 9.11 -1.61 -18.50
N GLN A 49 10.36 -2.11 -18.44
CA GLN A 49 10.75 -3.46 -18.87
C GLN A 49 11.56 -4.21 -17.79
N GLY A 50 11.47 -5.54 -17.73
CA GLY A 50 12.16 -6.38 -16.73
C GLY A 50 11.30 -6.90 -15.58
N THR A 51 11.86 -7.74 -14.71
CA THR A 51 11.18 -8.33 -13.55
C THR A 51 11.28 -7.40 -12.35
N VAL A 52 10.15 -7.11 -11.71
CA VAL A 52 10.11 -6.35 -10.45
C VAL A 52 10.03 -7.33 -9.30
N LEU A 53 11.04 -7.31 -8.44
CA LEU A 53 11.00 -8.03 -7.17
C LEU A 53 10.51 -7.05 -6.10
N LEU A 54 9.32 -7.31 -5.56
CA LEU A 54 8.86 -6.64 -4.34
C LEU A 54 9.82 -7.03 -3.22
N ARG A 55 10.61 -6.07 -2.76
CA ARG A 55 11.42 -6.24 -1.57
C ARG A 55 10.60 -5.82 -0.35
N THR A 56 10.89 -6.41 0.80
CA THR A 56 10.19 -6.14 2.06
C THR A 56 10.17 -4.65 2.39
N GLU A 57 11.26 -3.93 2.10
CA GLU A 57 11.38 -2.49 2.39
C GLU A 57 10.34 -1.66 1.64
N MET A 58 10.01 -2.02 0.39
CA MET A 58 8.99 -1.31 -0.40
C MET A 58 7.59 -1.49 0.19
N ILE A 59 7.33 -2.66 0.77
CA ILE A 59 6.05 -2.95 1.43
C ILE A 59 5.98 -2.16 2.74
N GLU A 60 7.06 -2.15 3.52
CA GLU A 60 7.15 -1.36 4.76
C GLU A 60 6.99 0.14 4.50
N GLU A 61 7.57 0.68 3.43
CA GLU A 61 7.39 2.08 3.04
C GLU A 61 5.94 2.41 2.69
N ALA A 62 5.29 1.55 1.90
CA ALA A 62 3.87 1.71 1.55
C ALA A 62 2.97 1.67 2.80
N ILE A 63 3.27 0.79 3.76
CA ILE A 63 2.54 0.70 5.04
C ILE A 63 2.75 1.97 5.87
N ARG A 64 3.99 2.43 6.01
CA ARG A 64 4.27 3.67 6.76
C ARG A 64 3.57 4.87 6.16
N LEU A 65 3.48 4.92 4.83
CA LEU A 65 2.73 5.97 4.15
C LEU A 65 1.24 5.90 4.49
N GLU A 66 0.63 4.71 4.51
CA GLU A 66 -0.77 4.54 4.93
C GLU A 66 -1.04 5.04 6.34
N GLU A 67 -0.19 4.64 7.28
CA GLU A 67 -0.33 5.02 8.69
C GLU A 67 -0.17 6.54 8.85
N TRP A 68 0.82 7.12 8.17
CA TRP A 68 1.02 8.56 8.16
C TRP A 68 -0.17 9.30 7.53
N MET A 69 -0.73 8.80 6.43
CA MET A 69 -1.92 9.36 5.78
C MET A 69 -3.16 9.33 6.67
N ALA A 70 -3.34 8.24 7.43
CA ALA A 70 -4.45 8.13 8.37
C ALA A 70 -4.33 9.16 9.51
N ASP A 71 -3.10 9.43 9.97
CA ASP A 71 -2.83 10.40 11.04
C ASP A 71 -2.80 11.86 10.57
N HIS A 72 -2.61 12.12 9.27
CA HIS A 72 -2.42 13.45 8.67
C HIS A 72 -3.35 13.67 7.47
N PHE A 73 -4.60 13.25 7.59
CA PHE A 73 -5.61 13.29 6.53
C PHE A 73 -5.77 14.71 5.92
N GLU A 74 -5.66 15.75 6.74
CA GLU A 74 -5.77 17.16 6.36
C GLU A 74 -4.72 17.61 5.32
N VAL A 75 -3.54 16.97 5.28
CA VAL A 75 -2.50 17.29 4.30
C VAL A 75 -2.96 16.94 2.88
N PHE A 76 -3.78 15.89 2.76
CA PHE A 76 -4.29 15.38 1.49
C PHE A 76 -5.63 16.01 1.09
N GLU A 77 -6.46 16.39 2.06
CA GLU A 77 -7.72 17.10 1.79
C GLU A 77 -7.48 18.53 1.26
N GLU A 78 -6.42 19.20 1.73
CA GLU A 78 -6.11 20.58 1.35
C GLU A 78 -5.15 20.70 0.13
N GLY A 79 -4.75 19.58 -0.49
CA GLY A 79 -3.81 19.59 -1.62
C GLY A 79 -2.41 20.12 -1.27
N LYS A 80 -2.02 20.07 0.02
CA LYS A 80 -0.74 20.57 0.54
C LYS A 80 0.43 19.60 0.32
N THR A 81 0.35 18.75 -0.71
CA THR A 81 1.43 17.83 -1.08
C THR A 81 2.51 18.50 -1.95
N ALA A 82 2.39 19.80 -2.22
CA ALA A 82 3.41 20.57 -2.92
C ALA A 82 4.46 21.10 -1.93
N TYR A 83 5.68 20.60 -2.04
CA TYR A 83 6.86 21.25 -1.45
C TYR A 83 7.04 22.64 -2.09
N GLU A 84 7.17 23.69 -1.26
CA GLU A 84 7.80 24.96 -1.65
C GLU A 84 9.33 24.85 -1.60
#